data_AF-A0A514BYQ4-F1
#
_entry.id   AF-A0A514BYQ4-F1
#
_cell.length_a   1.000
_cell.length_b   1.000
_cell.length_c   1.000
_cell.angle_alpha   90.00
_cell.angle_beta   90.00
_cell.angle_gamma   90.00
#
_symmetry.space_group_name_H-M   'P 1'
#
loop_
_entity.id
_entity.type
_entity.pdbx_description
1 polymer ?
#
loop_
_entity_poly.entity_id
_entity_poly.type
_entity_poly.pdbx_seq_one_letter_code
_entity_poly.pdbx_strand_id
1 'polypeptide(L)'
;MTQTSRYNALMDELCVGLGWGGGTVNGQPSHVDFFIPEAGPVTAEQFLDWLLEAEGFTALSHPQDHRQWRAQLLPVFIRKMGADTVDATELKWNAP
;
A
#
# COMPACT_ATOMS: atom_id res chain seq x y z
N MET A 1 -12.25 23.06 2.66
CA MET A 1 -11.78 21.89 1.91
C MET A 1 -10.84 21.15 2.85
N THR A 2 -11.30 20.06 3.45
CA THR A 2 -10.45 19.22 4.31
C THR A 2 -9.38 18.62 3.41
N GLN A 3 -8.11 18.91 3.71
CA GLN A 3 -7.00 18.37 2.94
C GLN A 3 -6.97 16.86 3.20
N THR A 4 -7.39 16.07 2.22
CA THR A 4 -7.23 14.62 2.21
C THR A 4 -5.76 14.31 2.42
N SER A 5 -5.41 13.49 3.42
CA SER A 5 -4.02 13.13 3.69
C SER A 5 -3.39 12.50 2.44
N ARG A 6 -2.06 12.60 2.31
CA ARG A 6 -1.34 11.96 1.19
C ARG A 6 -1.63 10.46 1.14
N TYR A 7 -1.77 9.84 2.31
CA TYR A 7 -2.14 8.43 2.41
C TYR A 7 -3.55 8.14 1.89
N ASN A 8 -4.56 8.92 2.29
CA ASN A 8 -5.90 8.74 1.74
C ASN A 8 -5.91 8.92 0.20
N ALA A 9 -5.12 9.84 -0.34
CA ALA A 9 -4.99 10.06 -1.78
C ALA A 9 -4.20 8.95 -2.50
N LEU A 10 -3.30 8.26 -1.80
CA LEU A 10 -2.63 7.05 -2.26
C LEU A 10 -3.63 5.88 -2.28
N MET A 11 -4.36 5.66 -1.20
CA MET A 11 -5.35 4.58 -1.08
C MET A 11 -6.51 4.76 -2.07
N ASP A 12 -6.96 5.98 -2.34
CA ASP A 12 -7.95 6.22 -3.40
C ASP A 12 -7.44 5.74 -4.77
N GLU A 13 -6.20 6.09 -5.13
CA GLU A 13 -5.63 5.64 -6.40
C GLU A 13 -5.37 4.13 -6.45
N LEU A 14 -4.85 3.55 -5.37
CA LEU A 14 -4.57 2.11 -5.31
C LEU A 14 -5.87 1.29 -5.29
N CYS A 15 -6.79 1.58 -4.36
CA CYS A 15 -8.00 0.78 -4.14
C CYS A 15 -9.06 1.03 -5.22
N VAL A 16 -9.35 2.29 -5.53
CA VAL A 16 -10.44 2.66 -6.46
C VAL A 16 -9.92 2.75 -7.89
N GLY A 17 -8.76 3.38 -8.08
CA GLY A 17 -8.19 3.60 -9.41
C GLY A 17 -7.59 2.34 -10.04
N LEU A 18 -6.91 1.51 -9.24
CA LEU A 18 -6.10 0.39 -9.72
C LEU A 18 -6.55 -0.98 -9.22
N GLY A 19 -7.50 -1.03 -8.27
CA GLY A 19 -8.09 -2.27 -7.76
C GLY A 19 -7.29 -3.02 -6.69
N TRP A 20 -6.32 -2.37 -6.05
CA TRP A 20 -5.48 -2.91 -4.97
C TRP A 20 -6.05 -2.54 -3.61
N GLY A 21 -7.31 -2.91 -3.37
CA GLY A 21 -8.10 -2.49 -2.21
C GLY A 21 -7.95 -3.36 -0.97
N GLY A 22 -7.19 -4.44 -1.07
CA GLY A 22 -7.28 -5.56 -0.15
C GLY A 22 -8.37 -6.54 -0.57
N GLY A 23 -8.20 -7.79 -0.16
CA GLY A 23 -9.07 -8.89 -0.55
C GLY A 23 -9.42 -9.81 0.61
N THR A 24 -9.86 -11.02 0.27
CA THR A 24 -9.99 -12.11 1.24
C THR A 24 -8.84 -13.08 1.03
N VAL A 25 -7.89 -13.11 1.97
CA VAL A 25 -6.74 -14.02 1.95
C VAL A 25 -6.97 -15.07 3.03
N ASN A 26 -6.87 -16.36 2.69
CA ASN A 26 -7.13 -17.49 3.60
C ASN A 26 -8.50 -17.44 4.31
N GLY A 27 -9.52 -16.90 3.65
CA GLY A 27 -10.87 -16.78 4.21
C GLY A 27 -11.05 -15.62 5.20
N GLN A 28 -10.06 -14.74 5.36
CA GLN A 28 -10.13 -13.56 6.20
C GLN A 28 -9.97 -12.27 5.38
N PRO A 29 -10.68 -11.18 5.73
CA PRO A 29 -10.41 -9.86 5.15
C PRO A 29 -8.96 -9.45 5.41
N SER A 30 -8.28 -8.97 4.38
CA SER A 30 -6.90 -8.52 4.45
C SER A 30 -6.78 -7.13 3.83
N HIS A 31 -5.99 -6.26 4.47
CA HIS A 31 -5.78 -4.89 4.05
C HIS A 31 -4.35 -4.47 4.42
N VAL A 32 -3.74 -3.60 3.61
CA VAL A 32 -2.35 -3.16 3.80
C VAL A 32 -2.13 -2.51 5.18
N ASP A 33 -3.14 -1.82 5.73
CA ASP A 33 -3.07 -1.18 7.06
C ASP A 33 -2.72 -2.15 8.20
N PHE A 34 -3.02 -3.44 8.04
CA PHE A 34 -2.76 -4.45 9.08
C PHE A 34 -1.27 -4.78 9.22
N PHE A 35 -0.45 -4.44 8.22
CA PHE A 35 0.98 -4.70 8.20
C PHE A 35 1.82 -3.47 8.60
N ILE A 36 1.23 -2.27 8.56
CA ILE A 36 1.93 -1.02 8.78
C ILE A 36 2.16 -0.83 10.29
N PRO A 37 3.42 -0.65 10.75
CA PRO A 37 3.70 -0.42 12.16
C PRO A 37 3.10 0.90 12.67
N GLU A 38 3.15 1.13 13.98
CA GLU A 38 2.63 2.38 14.56
C GLU A 38 3.46 3.61 14.17
N ALA A 39 4.79 3.46 14.07
CA ALA A 39 5.74 4.51 13.74
C ALA A 39 7.03 3.93 13.14
N GLY A 40 7.90 4.80 12.62
CA GLY A 40 9.21 4.44 12.07
C GLY A 40 9.22 4.41 10.54
N PRO A 41 10.41 4.28 9.94
CA PRO A 41 10.57 4.38 8.49
C PRO A 41 9.92 3.19 7.78
N VAL A 42 9.12 3.50 6.76
CA VAL A 42 8.55 2.54 5.81
C VAL A 42 8.98 2.97 4.41
N THR A 43 9.64 2.07 3.70
CA THR A 43 10.00 2.30 2.30
C THR A 43 8.80 1.99 1.41
N ALA A 44 8.73 2.68 0.26
CA ALA A 44 7.73 2.43 -0.76
C ALA A 44 7.72 0.97 -1.20
N GLU A 45 8.91 0.39 -1.31
CA GLU A 45 9.11 -1.03 -1.60
C GLU A 45 8.47 -1.95 -0.57
N GLN A 46 8.71 -1.70 0.72
CA GLN A 46 8.13 -2.50 1.81
C GLN A 46 6.61 -2.36 1.87
N PHE A 47 6.10 -1.14 1.69
CA PHE A 47 4.66 -0.89 1.62
C PHE A 47 4.01 -1.70 0.49
N LEU A 48 4.64 -1.76 -0.68
CA LEU A 48 4.11 -2.51 -1.82
C LEU A 48 4.18 -4.02 -1.60
N ASP A 49 5.22 -4.52 -0.93
CA ASP A 49 5.28 -5.92 -0.55
C ASP A 49 4.07 -6.29 0.34
N TRP A 50 3.72 -5.43 1.31
CA TRP A 50 2.51 -5.61 2.13
C TRP A 50 1.20 -5.45 1.36
N LEU A 51 1.13 -4.50 0.43
CA LEU A 51 -0.05 -4.31 -0.42
C LEU A 51 -0.34 -5.56 -1.26
N LEU A 52 0.70 -6.14 -1.86
CA LEU A 52 0.59 -7.36 -2.66
C LEU A 52 0.27 -8.58 -1.79
N GLU A 53 0.87 -8.68 -0.60
CA GLU A 53 0.54 -9.71 0.37
C GLU A 53 -0.93 -9.63 0.82
N ALA A 54 -1.47 -8.43 1.01
CA ALA A 54 -2.88 -8.22 1.34
C ALA A 54 -3.85 -8.71 0.25
N GLU A 55 -3.38 -8.85 -0.98
CA GLU A 55 -4.12 -9.38 -2.14
C GLU A 55 -3.81 -10.86 -2.42
N GLY A 56 -2.95 -11.50 -1.62
CA GLY A 56 -2.52 -12.89 -1.80
C GLY A 56 -1.41 -13.08 -2.84
N PHE A 57 -0.86 -11.99 -3.39
CA PHE A 57 0.30 -12.01 -4.28
C PHE A 57 1.58 -11.92 -3.47
N THR A 58 2.06 -13.03 -2.94
CA THR A 58 3.36 -13.05 -2.25
C THR A 58 4.51 -13.31 -3.23
N ALA A 59 5.71 -12.84 -2.90
CA ALA A 59 6.92 -13.15 -3.66
C ALA A 59 7.24 -14.65 -3.74
N LEU A 60 6.74 -15.45 -2.80
CA LEU A 60 6.93 -16.90 -2.79
C LEU A 60 5.97 -17.62 -3.75
N SER A 61 4.69 -17.20 -3.75
CA SER A 61 3.66 -17.85 -4.56
C SER A 61 3.67 -17.35 -6.01
N HIS A 62 3.93 -16.06 -6.22
CA HIS A 62 3.82 -15.38 -7.51
C HIS A 62 5.02 -14.45 -7.76
N PRO A 63 6.26 -14.97 -7.84
CA PRO A 63 7.48 -14.13 -7.88
C PRO A 63 7.56 -13.18 -9.08
N GLN A 64 7.03 -13.56 -10.24
CA GLN A 64 7.05 -12.74 -11.45
C GLN A 64 6.01 -11.62 -11.36
N ASP A 65 4.76 -11.96 -11.04
CA ASP A 65 3.67 -10.98 -10.87
C ASP A 65 4.00 -10.00 -9.74
N HIS A 66 4.50 -10.50 -8.61
CA HIS A 66 4.92 -9.68 -7.48
C HIS A 66 5.96 -8.64 -7.91
N ARG A 67 7.02 -9.06 -8.62
CA ARG A 67 8.05 -8.15 -9.11
C ARG A 67 7.49 -7.14 -10.10
N GLN A 68 6.64 -7.58 -11.02
CA GLN A 68 6.03 -6.72 -12.02
C GLN A 68 5.14 -5.65 -11.38
N TRP A 69 4.22 -6.04 -10.51
CA TRP A 69 3.30 -5.11 -9.85
C TRP A 69 4.04 -4.15 -8.92
N ARG A 70 5.02 -4.63 -8.15
CA ARG A 70 5.88 -3.77 -7.34
C ARG A 70 6.56 -2.69 -8.18
N ALA A 71 7.10 -3.05 -9.35
CA ALA A 71 7.73 -2.08 -10.25
C ALA A 71 6.73 -1.07 -10.84
N GLN A 72 5.49 -1.47 -11.12
CA GLN A 72 4.45 -0.59 -11.66
C GLN A 72 3.86 0.35 -10.61
N LEU A 73 3.73 -0.10 -9.37
CA LEU A 73 3.10 0.67 -8.29
C LEU A 73 4.08 1.57 -7.54
N LEU A 74 5.39 1.32 -7.62
CA LEU A 74 6.43 2.12 -6.97
C LEU A 74 6.36 3.62 -7.34
N PRO A 75 6.24 4.02 -8.61
CA PRO A 75 6.09 5.43 -8.97
C PRO A 75 4.81 6.07 -8.42
N VAL A 76 3.74 5.30 -8.23
CA VAL A 76 2.46 5.78 -7.68
C VAL A 76 2.64 6.17 -6.22
N PHE A 77 3.27 5.29 -5.42
CA PHE A 77 3.59 5.58 -4.03
C PHE A 77 4.42 6.85 -3.91
N ILE A 78 5.56 6.90 -4.62
CA ILE A 78 6.49 8.03 -4.55
C ILE A 78 5.79 9.34 -4.94
N ARG A 79 4.97 9.32 -6.00
CA ARG A 79 4.23 10.50 -6.46
C ARG A 79 3.21 10.98 -5.42
N LYS A 80 2.50 10.08 -4.75
CA LYS A 80 1.43 10.43 -3.80
C LYS A 80 1.96 10.82 -2.43
N MET A 81 2.96 10.09 -1.93
CA MET A 81 3.58 10.34 -0.64
C MET A 81 4.64 11.46 -0.70
N GLY A 82 5.24 11.67 -1.88
CA GLY A 82 6.28 12.67 -2.12
C GLY A 82 7.69 12.20 -1.81
N ALA A 83 7.87 10.94 -1.39
CA ALA A 83 9.15 10.33 -1.06
C ALA A 83 9.10 8.81 -1.25
N ASP A 84 10.26 8.18 -1.36
CA ASP A 84 10.43 6.72 -1.39
C ASP A 84 10.49 6.09 0.01
N THR A 85 10.60 6.91 1.05
CA THR A 85 10.54 6.51 2.46
C THR A 85 9.74 7.56 3.23
N VAL A 86 8.80 7.10 4.06
CA VAL A 86 7.97 7.94 4.93
C VAL A 86 7.96 7.37 6.34
N ASP A 87 7.54 8.17 7.32
CA ASP A 87 7.24 7.60 8.64
C ASP A 87 5.88 6.88 8.61
N ALA A 88 5.76 5.74 9.29
CA ALA A 88 4.54 4.95 9.33
C ALA A 88 3.35 5.71 9.94
N THR A 89 3.60 6.75 10.75
CA THR A 89 2.54 7.65 11.24
C THR A 89 1.86 8.43 10.11
N GLU A 90 2.51 8.60 8.96
CA GLU A 90 1.92 9.23 7.76
C GLU A 90 1.04 8.27 6.96
N LEU A 91 1.18 6.96 7.17
CA LEU A 91 0.45 5.89 6.47
C LEU A 91 -0.78 5.42 7.26
N LYS A 92 -1.57 6.38 7.75
CA LYS A 92 -2.78 6.11 8.53
C LYS A 92 -3.99 6.76 7.89
N TRP A 93 -5.10 6.03 7.86
CA TRP A 93 -6.36 6.56 7.38
C TRP A 93 -6.83 7.69 8.28
N ASN A 94 -6.84 8.91 7.75
CA ASN A 94 -7.42 10.06 8.43
C ASN A 94 -8.85 10.21 7.93
N ALA A 95 -9.81 9.61 8.62
CA ALA A 95 -11.21 9.88 8.37
C ALA A 95 -11.50 11.38 8.65
N PRO A 96 -12.37 12.03 7.85
CA PRO A 96 -12.83 13.39 8.12
C PRO A 96 -13.64 13.48 9.43
#